data_AF-A0A9P4MQH2-F1
#
_entry.id   AF-A0A9P4MQH2-F1
#
_cell.length_a   1.000
_cell.length_b   1.000
_cell.length_c   1.000
_cell.angle_alpha   90.00
_cell.angle_beta   90.00
_cell.angle_gamma   90.00
#
_symmetry.space_group_name_H-M   'P 1'
#
loop_
_entity.id
_entity.type
_entity.pdbx_description
1 polymer ?
#
loop_
_entity_poly.entity_id
_entity_poly.type
_entity_poly.pdbx_seq_one_letter_code
_entity_poly.pdbx_strand_id
1 'polypeptide(L)'
;MYVSAVLSTLAGVLALQASASAVPNNVKRSPNLLMVFDCANGGLGDVCNNMCYGAFCAKWGSSFTWDKPSKSVARKRSTKAGCGSGNRCSKAPYGSKYQCDEYPFKSVQESDKGGQVNRCVESKYNNAQSQVVKNFYNSYANFKGLGCDKKYPCTFRISFSNSGNIPWCNAGPNPKCKNDGNEYNKDGKIPDPKKRDTGLVGKRYALASGEIIYSPEPLEIGDIAIRTAPINGTLFEEYNSAHVKRDLIDGEETEYDQYEYMMHNLKTIRDEVVGVVPDDDDADEVY
;
A
#
# COMPACT_ATOMS: atom_id res chain seq x y z
N MET A 1 31.69 -27.97 77.62
CA MET A 1 30.21 -28.00 77.63
C MET A 1 29.72 -26.56 77.41
N TYR A 2 28.84 -26.38 76.42
CA TYR A 2 28.07 -25.16 76.03
C TYR A 2 28.90 -23.93 75.59
N VAL A 3 29.10 -23.67 74.29
CA VAL A 3 28.19 -23.13 73.23
C VAL A 3 27.83 -21.66 73.45
N SER A 4 28.37 -20.78 72.59
CA SER A 4 27.68 -19.61 72.03
C SER A 4 28.44 -19.11 70.81
N ALA A 5 27.91 -19.43 69.62
CA ALA A 5 28.37 -18.90 68.35
C ALA A 5 27.51 -17.68 67.99
N VAL A 6 28.14 -16.54 67.76
CA VAL A 6 27.50 -15.33 67.24
C VAL A 6 27.47 -15.43 65.72
N LEU A 7 26.26 -15.54 65.16
CA LEU A 7 26.00 -15.48 63.73
C LEU A 7 26.05 -14.00 63.29
N SER A 8 27.05 -13.63 62.48
CA SER A 8 27.05 -12.35 61.75
C SER A 8 26.75 -12.63 60.28
N THR A 9 25.60 -12.16 59.82
CA THR A 9 25.18 -12.20 58.41
C THR A 9 25.83 -11.05 57.64
N LEU A 10 26.84 -11.34 56.82
CA LEU A 10 27.29 -10.42 55.77
C LEU A 10 26.34 -10.51 54.58
N ALA A 11 25.65 -9.40 54.29
CA ALA A 11 24.87 -9.22 53.08
C ALA A 11 25.80 -9.10 51.87
N GLY A 12 25.69 -10.02 50.91
CA GLY A 12 26.34 -9.92 49.62
C GLY A 12 25.59 -8.93 48.72
N VAL A 13 26.25 -7.84 48.36
CA VAL A 13 25.80 -6.95 47.28
C VAL A 13 26.31 -7.55 45.96
N LEU A 14 25.45 -8.30 45.27
CA LEU A 14 25.66 -8.62 43.85
C LEU A 14 25.34 -7.37 43.03
N ALA A 15 26.37 -6.66 42.57
CA ALA A 15 26.23 -5.68 41.52
C ALA A 15 26.01 -6.42 40.19
N LEU A 16 24.76 -6.46 39.71
CA LEU A 16 24.47 -6.75 38.30
C LEU A 16 25.03 -5.59 37.47
N GLN A 17 26.20 -5.79 36.85
CA GLN A 17 26.59 -4.99 35.71
C GLN A 17 25.73 -5.42 34.52
N ALA A 18 24.65 -4.68 34.29
CA ALA A 18 23.92 -4.74 33.04
C ALA A 18 24.84 -4.14 31.96
N SER A 19 25.50 -5.01 31.21
CA SER A 19 26.17 -4.65 29.96
C SER A 19 25.09 -4.20 28.97
N ALA A 20 24.76 -2.91 28.98
CA ALA A 20 24.02 -2.29 27.89
C ALA A 20 24.92 -2.34 26.66
N SER A 21 24.71 -3.32 25.78
CA SER A 21 25.27 -3.31 24.44
C SER A 21 24.72 -2.09 23.71
N ALA A 22 25.48 -1.00 23.71
CA ALA A 22 25.21 0.16 22.87
C ALA A 22 25.33 -0.30 21.41
N VAL A 23 24.18 -0.47 20.76
CA VAL A 23 24.11 -0.61 19.30
C VAL A 23 24.56 0.72 18.70
N PRO A 24 25.56 0.74 17.80
CA PRO A 24 26.06 2.00 17.23
C PRO A 24 24.98 2.67 16.37
N ASN A 25 24.50 3.83 16.84
CA ASN A 25 23.45 4.68 16.28
C ASN A 25 23.84 5.44 14.98
N ASN A 26 24.67 4.88 14.10
CA ASN A 26 25.10 5.60 12.89
C ASN A 26 25.24 4.74 11.63
N VAL A 27 24.32 3.78 11.44
CA VAL A 27 23.97 3.38 10.07
C VAL A 27 22.78 4.23 9.66
N LYS A 28 23.04 5.31 8.90
CA LYS A 28 21.99 6.09 8.26
C LYS A 28 21.36 5.18 7.20
N ARG A 29 20.34 4.42 7.62
CA ARG A 29 19.59 3.51 6.74
C ARG A 29 19.06 4.34 5.57
N SER A 30 19.19 3.83 4.35
CA SER A 30 18.54 4.47 3.21
C SER A 30 17.05 4.55 3.50
N PRO A 31 16.42 5.72 3.28
CA PRO A 31 15.00 5.88 3.57
C PRO A 31 14.17 4.93 2.72
N ASN A 32 13.05 4.46 3.26
CA ASN A 32 12.11 3.66 2.47
C ASN A 32 11.46 4.53 1.40
N LEU A 33 11.16 3.92 0.26
CA LEU A 33 10.36 4.57 -0.78
C LEU A 33 8.88 4.31 -0.53
N LEU A 34 8.07 5.37 -0.49
CA LEU A 34 6.64 5.27 -0.34
C LEU A 34 5.96 5.64 -1.67
N MET A 35 5.12 4.74 -2.18
CA MET A 35 4.18 5.02 -3.27
C MET A 35 2.87 5.47 -2.65
N VAL A 36 2.58 6.77 -2.71
CA VAL A 36 1.38 7.34 -2.11
C VAL A 36 0.26 7.41 -3.14
N PHE A 37 -0.86 6.77 -2.86
CA PHE A 37 -2.08 6.88 -3.66
C PHE A 37 -2.99 7.97 -3.09
N ASP A 38 -3.37 8.92 -3.95
CA ASP A 38 -4.37 9.92 -3.63
C ASP A 38 -5.77 9.32 -3.79
N CYS A 39 -6.46 9.15 -2.68
CA CYS A 39 -7.77 8.50 -2.60
C CYS A 39 -8.94 9.47 -2.60
N ALA A 40 -8.74 10.74 -3.00
CA ALA A 40 -9.85 11.66 -3.23
C ALA A 40 -10.87 11.09 -4.23
N ASN A 41 -12.17 11.34 -4.00
CA ASN A 41 -13.32 10.71 -4.66
C ASN A 41 -13.37 10.79 -6.22
N GLY A 42 -12.48 11.54 -6.87
CA GLY A 42 -12.36 11.61 -8.33
C GLY A 42 -11.18 10.83 -8.94
N GLY A 43 -10.17 10.46 -8.15
CA GLY A 43 -8.91 9.92 -8.68
C GLY A 43 -8.92 8.41 -8.90
N LEU A 44 -9.16 7.66 -7.83
CA LEU A 44 -8.98 6.20 -7.80
C LEU A 44 -10.24 5.43 -7.36
N GLY A 45 -11.30 6.13 -6.95
CA GLY A 45 -12.60 5.53 -6.61
C GLY A 45 -12.49 4.24 -5.79
N ASP A 46 -13.16 3.19 -6.26
CA ASP A 46 -13.19 1.88 -5.60
C ASP A 46 -11.86 1.12 -5.56
N VAL A 47 -10.83 1.58 -6.27
CA VAL A 47 -9.49 1.00 -6.16
C VAL A 47 -8.90 1.27 -4.78
N CYS A 48 -9.07 2.50 -4.24
CA CYS A 48 -8.62 2.78 -2.87
C CYS A 48 -9.38 1.97 -1.82
N ASN A 49 -10.66 1.70 -2.04
CA ASN A 49 -11.45 0.78 -1.22
C ASN A 49 -10.79 -0.61 -1.15
N ASN A 50 -10.43 -1.18 -2.30
CA ASN A 50 -9.76 -2.47 -2.38
C ASN A 50 -8.36 -2.46 -1.75
N MET A 51 -7.54 -1.45 -2.06
CA MET A 51 -6.18 -1.35 -1.52
C MET A 51 -6.18 -1.19 0.00
N CYS A 52 -7.05 -0.35 0.56
CA CYS A 52 -7.12 -0.18 2.01
C CYS A 52 -7.70 -1.41 2.70
N TYR A 53 -8.73 -2.05 2.15
CA TYR A 53 -9.17 -3.34 2.71
C TYR A 53 -8.05 -4.39 2.66
N GLY A 54 -7.37 -4.50 1.52
CA GLY A 54 -6.24 -5.42 1.34
C GLY A 54 -5.14 -5.19 2.37
N ALA A 55 -4.72 -3.93 2.50
CA ALA A 55 -3.62 -3.52 3.36
C ALA A 55 -3.96 -3.66 4.85
N PHE A 56 -5.06 -3.06 5.29
CA PHE A 56 -5.42 -2.97 6.71
C PHE A 56 -6.19 -4.20 7.20
N CYS A 57 -7.06 -4.78 6.39
CA CYS A 57 -8.03 -5.79 6.85
C CYS A 57 -7.71 -7.21 6.43
N ALA A 58 -7.26 -7.41 5.19
CA ALA A 58 -6.86 -8.73 4.70
C ALA A 58 -5.42 -9.10 5.07
N LYS A 59 -4.75 -8.28 5.89
CA LYS A 59 -3.40 -8.50 6.45
C LYS A 59 -2.33 -8.71 5.38
N TRP A 60 -2.48 -8.06 4.23
CA TRP A 60 -1.42 -8.03 3.22
C TRP A 60 -0.34 -6.98 3.50
N GLY A 61 -0.61 -6.01 4.38
CA GLY A 61 0.32 -4.94 4.69
C GLY A 61 0.53 -3.98 3.52
N SER A 62 1.64 -3.25 3.52
CA SER A 62 1.96 -2.25 2.49
C SER A 62 3.32 -2.43 1.85
N SER A 63 4.18 -3.28 2.41
CA SER A 63 5.56 -3.45 1.98
C SER A 63 5.64 -4.48 0.86
N PHE A 64 6.10 -4.06 -0.32
CA PHE A 64 6.14 -4.88 -1.52
C PHE A 64 7.45 -4.78 -2.27
N THR A 65 7.73 -5.81 -3.06
CA THR A 65 8.89 -5.86 -3.95
C THR A 65 8.46 -5.98 -5.40
N TRP A 66 8.72 -4.93 -6.19
CA TRP A 66 8.59 -5.01 -7.64
C TRP A 66 9.74 -5.83 -8.21
N ASP A 67 9.42 -7.01 -8.75
CA ASP A 67 10.37 -7.99 -9.29
C ASP A 67 10.37 -8.04 -10.83
N LYS A 68 9.66 -7.10 -11.48
CA LYS A 68 9.47 -7.04 -12.94
C LYS A 68 9.11 -8.43 -13.52
N PRO A 69 7.94 -8.99 -13.14
CA PRO A 69 7.60 -10.35 -13.51
C PRO A 69 7.40 -10.48 -15.03
N SER A 70 7.69 -11.66 -15.56
CA SER A 70 7.33 -11.99 -16.95
C SER A 70 5.81 -12.00 -17.13
N LYS A 71 5.33 -11.86 -18.38
CA LYS A 71 3.88 -11.92 -18.71
C LYS A 71 3.21 -13.18 -18.13
N SER A 72 3.91 -14.32 -18.17
CA SER A 72 3.42 -15.59 -17.62
C SER A 72 3.28 -15.56 -16.10
N VAL A 73 4.27 -15.02 -15.39
CA VAL A 73 4.24 -14.88 -13.93
C VAL A 73 3.14 -13.92 -13.49
N ALA A 74 3.04 -12.75 -14.12
CA ALA A 74 1.99 -11.77 -13.84
C ALA A 74 0.58 -12.37 -14.07
N ARG A 75 0.37 -13.09 -15.18
CA ARG A 75 -0.92 -13.78 -15.46
C ARG A 75 -1.24 -14.85 -14.42
N LYS A 76 -0.24 -15.61 -13.96
CA LYS A 76 -0.39 -16.60 -12.90
C LYS A 76 -0.80 -15.93 -11.58
N ARG A 77 -0.19 -14.80 -11.23
CA ARG A 77 -0.54 -13.97 -10.06
C ARG A 77 -1.99 -13.48 -10.15
N SER A 78 -2.40 -12.88 -11.27
CA SER A 78 -3.80 -12.47 -11.47
C SER A 78 -4.80 -13.62 -11.39
N THR A 79 -4.43 -14.80 -11.90
CA THR A 79 -5.28 -16.00 -11.80
C THR A 79 -5.40 -16.52 -10.35
N LYS A 80 -4.37 -16.30 -9.52
CA LYS A 80 -4.37 -16.61 -8.08
C LYS A 80 -5.16 -15.59 -7.25
N ALA A 81 -5.27 -14.34 -7.73
CA ALA A 81 -6.15 -13.33 -7.15
C ALA A 81 -7.63 -13.54 -7.52
N GLY A 82 -7.91 -14.23 -8.64
CA GLY A 82 -9.26 -14.37 -9.21
C GLY A 82 -9.52 -13.44 -10.40
N CYS A 83 -8.53 -12.65 -10.82
CA CYS A 83 -8.57 -11.68 -11.92
C CYS A 83 -8.16 -12.25 -13.30
N GLY A 84 -8.56 -13.48 -13.60
CA GLY A 84 -8.24 -14.16 -14.87
C GLY A 84 -9.29 -13.99 -15.98
N SER A 85 -9.18 -14.84 -17.00
CA SER A 85 -10.21 -14.97 -18.04
C SER A 85 -11.55 -15.39 -17.41
N GLY A 86 -12.64 -14.73 -17.80
CA GLY A 86 -13.98 -15.04 -17.29
C GLY A 86 -14.20 -14.72 -15.80
N ASN A 87 -13.40 -13.80 -15.24
CA ASN A 87 -13.56 -13.34 -13.87
C ASN A 87 -14.96 -12.73 -13.62
N ARG A 88 -15.32 -12.58 -12.35
CA ARG A 88 -16.65 -12.11 -11.94
C ARG A 88 -16.99 -10.69 -12.43
N CYS A 89 -15.98 -9.83 -12.66
CA CYS A 89 -16.18 -8.42 -13.00
C CYS A 89 -16.60 -8.23 -14.46
N SER A 90 -16.37 -9.23 -15.32
CA SER A 90 -16.85 -9.23 -16.70
C SER A 90 -18.27 -9.80 -16.86
N LYS A 91 -18.94 -10.16 -15.76
CA LYS A 91 -20.26 -10.81 -15.73
C LYS A 91 -21.25 -9.93 -14.97
N ALA A 92 -22.55 -10.18 -15.14
CA ALA A 92 -23.60 -9.50 -14.38
C ALA A 92 -23.38 -9.67 -12.85
N PRO A 93 -23.69 -8.66 -12.02
CA PRO A 93 -24.32 -7.38 -12.38
C PRO A 93 -23.35 -6.32 -12.94
N TYR A 94 -22.07 -6.66 -13.06
CA TYR A 94 -21.05 -5.80 -13.66
C TYR A 94 -21.11 -5.90 -15.20
N GLY A 95 -19.96 -5.91 -15.87
CA GLY A 95 -19.89 -5.99 -17.32
C GLY A 95 -18.61 -5.35 -17.85
N SER A 96 -18.62 -4.98 -19.14
CA SER A 96 -17.44 -4.48 -19.86
C SER A 96 -16.83 -3.20 -19.29
N LYS A 97 -17.60 -2.40 -18.53
CA LYS A 97 -17.12 -1.18 -17.87
C LYS A 97 -16.27 -1.45 -16.63
N TYR A 98 -16.34 -2.67 -16.07
CA TYR A 98 -15.63 -3.03 -14.85
C TYR A 98 -14.41 -3.90 -15.14
N GLN A 99 -13.41 -3.78 -14.27
CA GLN A 99 -12.20 -4.59 -14.27
C GLN A 99 -11.99 -5.20 -12.89
N CYS A 100 -11.23 -6.28 -12.85
CA CYS A 100 -10.80 -6.91 -11.61
C CYS A 100 -9.51 -6.23 -11.16
N ASP A 101 -9.62 -5.38 -10.14
CA ASP A 101 -8.48 -4.81 -9.42
C ASP A 101 -8.02 -5.81 -8.36
N GLU A 102 -6.71 -5.88 -8.13
CA GLU A 102 -6.10 -6.86 -7.22
C GLU A 102 -5.08 -6.22 -6.27
N TYR A 103 -5.16 -6.61 -5.01
CA TYR A 103 -4.22 -6.22 -3.96
C TYR A 103 -3.73 -7.44 -3.17
N PRO A 104 -2.42 -7.69 -3.09
CA PRO A 104 -1.32 -6.97 -3.74
C PRO A 104 -1.34 -7.06 -5.28
N PHE A 105 -0.62 -6.15 -5.94
CA PHE A 105 -0.59 -6.06 -7.40
C PHE A 105 0.04 -7.30 -8.06
N LYS A 106 -0.37 -7.64 -9.29
CA LYS A 106 0.31 -8.72 -10.07
C LYS A 106 1.80 -8.46 -10.32
N SER A 107 2.22 -7.21 -10.23
CA SER A 107 3.60 -6.77 -10.48
C SER A 107 4.56 -7.02 -9.31
N VAL A 108 4.07 -7.39 -8.12
CA VAL A 108 4.92 -7.56 -6.93
C VAL A 108 5.13 -9.02 -6.55
N GLN A 109 6.26 -9.34 -5.94
CA GLN A 109 6.65 -10.70 -5.58
C GLN A 109 5.69 -11.36 -4.59
N GLU A 110 5.12 -10.59 -3.67
CA GLU A 110 4.23 -11.05 -2.61
C GLU A 110 2.95 -11.72 -3.16
N SER A 111 2.58 -11.35 -4.40
CA SER A 111 1.48 -11.97 -5.14
C SER A 111 1.74 -13.42 -5.55
N ASP A 112 2.97 -13.94 -5.43
CA ASP A 112 3.24 -15.37 -5.63
C ASP A 112 2.55 -16.26 -4.59
N LYS A 113 2.28 -15.73 -3.39
CA LYS A 113 1.59 -16.45 -2.32
C LYS A 113 0.17 -16.88 -2.72
N GLY A 114 -0.51 -16.08 -3.53
CA GLY A 114 -1.93 -16.28 -3.83
C GLY A 114 -2.87 -15.82 -2.71
N GLY A 115 -4.17 -15.74 -3.02
CA GLY A 115 -5.19 -15.29 -2.05
C GLY A 115 -5.30 -13.77 -1.93
N GLN A 116 -4.79 -13.03 -2.93
CA GLN A 116 -4.94 -11.58 -3.02
C GLN A 116 -6.42 -11.21 -2.99
N VAL A 117 -6.69 -10.02 -2.43
CA VAL A 117 -8.02 -9.43 -2.49
C VAL A 117 -8.25 -8.89 -3.89
N ASN A 118 -9.42 -9.15 -4.44
CA ASN A 118 -9.89 -8.53 -5.67
C ASN A 118 -11.22 -7.80 -5.46
N ARG A 119 -11.37 -6.69 -6.17
CA ARG A 119 -12.61 -5.90 -6.26
C ARG A 119 -12.94 -5.64 -7.72
N CYS A 120 -14.24 -5.64 -8.05
CA CYS A 120 -14.68 -5.12 -9.33
C CYS A 120 -14.77 -3.61 -9.26
N VAL A 121 -13.95 -2.94 -10.05
CA VAL A 121 -13.85 -1.48 -10.07
C VAL A 121 -14.13 -0.97 -11.48
N GLU A 122 -14.57 0.27 -11.63
CA GLU A 122 -14.69 0.86 -12.97
C GLU A 122 -13.32 0.94 -13.65
N SER A 123 -13.28 0.62 -14.94
CA SER A 123 -12.03 0.56 -15.73
C SER A 123 -11.22 1.85 -15.63
N LYS A 124 -11.88 3.01 -15.61
CA LYS A 124 -11.22 4.33 -15.51
C LYS A 124 -10.36 4.47 -14.25
N TYR A 125 -10.84 3.95 -13.12
CA TYR A 125 -10.11 4.02 -11.86
C TYR A 125 -8.94 3.03 -11.82
N ASN A 126 -9.14 1.83 -12.38
CA ASN A 126 -8.08 0.83 -12.49
C ASN A 126 -6.95 1.30 -13.42
N ASN A 127 -7.30 1.99 -14.49
CA ASN A 127 -6.36 2.62 -15.41
C ASN A 127 -5.55 3.73 -14.71
N ALA A 128 -6.22 4.58 -13.92
CA ALA A 128 -5.57 5.62 -13.13
C ALA A 128 -4.54 5.04 -12.16
N GLN A 129 -4.90 4.01 -11.38
CA GLN A 129 -3.98 3.30 -10.48
C GLN A 129 -2.79 2.69 -11.26
N SER A 130 -3.08 2.03 -12.39
CA SER A 130 -2.04 1.43 -13.24
C SER A 130 -1.03 2.47 -13.72
N GLN A 131 -1.44 3.70 -14.01
CA GLN A 131 -0.53 4.78 -14.41
C GLN A 131 0.39 5.20 -13.26
N VAL A 132 -0.14 5.34 -12.04
CA VAL A 132 0.66 5.65 -10.84
C VAL A 132 1.72 4.59 -10.62
N VAL A 133 1.33 3.31 -10.63
CA VAL A 133 2.21 2.17 -10.43
C VAL A 133 3.31 2.12 -11.50
N LYS A 134 2.96 2.28 -12.78
CA LYS A 134 3.91 2.26 -13.90
C LYS A 134 4.93 3.39 -13.80
N ASN A 135 4.48 4.59 -13.45
CA ASN A 135 5.36 5.75 -13.30
C ASN A 135 6.34 5.55 -12.14
N PHE A 136 5.87 5.03 -11.02
CA PHE A 136 6.73 4.73 -9.88
C PHE A 136 7.80 3.68 -10.22
N TYR A 137 7.45 2.65 -11.01
CA TYR A 137 8.42 1.62 -11.42
C TYR A 137 9.44 2.12 -12.44
N ASN A 138 8.96 2.82 -13.46
CA ASN A 138 9.77 3.10 -14.64
C ASN A 138 10.32 4.53 -14.70
N SER A 139 9.89 5.40 -13.78
CA SER A 139 10.46 6.75 -13.64
C SER A 139 10.40 7.57 -14.93
N TYR A 140 9.27 7.46 -15.65
CA TYR A 140 9.05 8.16 -16.91
C TYR A 140 8.84 9.67 -16.69
N ALA A 141 9.20 10.48 -17.69
CA ALA A 141 9.00 11.94 -17.69
C ALA A 141 9.41 12.60 -16.34
N ASN A 142 8.46 13.19 -15.63
CA ASN A 142 8.66 13.91 -14.37
C ASN A 142 9.08 13.00 -13.20
N PHE A 143 9.03 11.68 -13.37
CA PHE A 143 9.45 10.70 -12.36
C PHE A 143 10.93 10.31 -12.44
N LYS A 144 11.71 10.89 -13.37
CA LYS A 144 13.12 10.50 -13.58
C LYS A 144 13.93 10.56 -12.28
N GLY A 145 14.57 9.44 -11.91
CA GLY A 145 15.35 9.33 -10.68
C GLY A 145 14.54 9.21 -9.38
N LEU A 146 13.21 9.05 -9.48
CA LEU A 146 12.29 8.83 -8.34
C LEU A 146 11.70 7.42 -8.40
N GLY A 147 11.15 6.91 -7.29
CA GLY A 147 10.59 5.56 -7.24
C GLY A 147 11.66 4.50 -7.50
N CYS A 148 11.36 3.50 -8.34
CA CYS A 148 12.27 2.38 -8.60
C CYS A 148 13.33 2.67 -9.69
N ASP A 149 13.19 3.73 -10.48
CA ASP A 149 14.18 4.13 -11.49
C ASP A 149 14.56 3.01 -12.46
N LYS A 150 13.56 2.20 -12.86
CA LYS A 150 13.72 0.99 -13.71
C LYS A 150 14.64 -0.08 -13.14
N LYS A 151 15.07 0.04 -11.89
CA LYS A 151 15.91 -0.93 -11.18
C LYS A 151 15.00 -1.91 -10.45
N TYR A 152 15.23 -3.20 -10.68
CA TYR A 152 14.50 -4.29 -10.03
C TYR A 152 15.52 -5.34 -9.54
N PRO A 153 15.30 -5.98 -8.38
CA PRO A 153 14.15 -5.81 -7.49
C PRO A 153 14.15 -4.43 -6.80
N CYS A 154 12.95 -3.88 -6.59
CA CYS A 154 12.74 -2.61 -5.91
C CYS A 154 11.72 -2.77 -4.80
N THR A 155 12.13 -2.52 -3.56
CA THR A 155 11.25 -2.57 -2.40
C THR A 155 10.67 -1.18 -2.13
N PHE A 156 9.37 -1.13 -1.91
CA PHE A 156 8.64 0.10 -1.61
C PHE A 156 7.49 -0.22 -0.67
N ARG A 157 6.87 0.82 -0.12
CA ARG A 157 5.69 0.71 0.72
C ARG A 157 4.56 1.53 0.12
N ILE A 158 3.34 1.08 0.33
CA ILE A 158 2.15 1.82 -0.08
C ILE A 158 1.65 2.67 1.08
N SER A 159 1.28 3.91 0.77
CA SER A 159 0.55 4.78 1.70
C SER A 159 -0.58 5.49 0.96
N PHE A 160 -1.48 6.09 1.71
CA PHE A 160 -2.71 6.68 1.17
C PHE A 160 -2.81 8.14 1.61
N SER A 161 -3.21 9.05 0.73
CA SER A 161 -3.61 10.41 1.11
C SER A 161 -5.08 10.65 0.73
N ASN A 162 -5.70 11.67 1.32
CA ASN A 162 -7.08 12.08 1.02
C ASN A 162 -8.11 10.92 1.01
N SER A 163 -7.95 9.93 1.88
CA SER A 163 -8.82 8.75 1.97
C SER A 163 -10.25 9.06 2.42
N GLY A 164 -10.51 10.28 2.91
CA GLY A 164 -11.84 10.75 3.29
C GLY A 164 -12.54 9.77 4.23
N ASN A 165 -13.67 9.22 3.78
CA ASN A 165 -14.50 8.30 4.56
C ASN A 165 -14.31 6.83 4.19
N ILE A 166 -13.22 6.44 3.51
CA ILE A 166 -12.97 5.03 3.21
C ILE A 166 -12.78 4.28 4.54
N PRO A 167 -13.72 3.37 4.91
CA PRO A 167 -13.79 2.86 6.29
C PRO A 167 -12.55 2.11 6.76
N TRP A 168 -11.78 1.57 5.81
CA TRP A 168 -10.59 0.74 6.08
C TRP A 168 -9.27 1.51 6.05
N CYS A 169 -9.21 2.67 5.40
CA CYS A 169 -7.97 3.47 5.34
C CYS A 169 -7.73 4.29 6.62
N ASN A 170 -8.70 4.36 7.51
CA ASN A 170 -8.61 5.18 8.72
C ASN A 170 -7.66 4.52 9.72
N ALA A 171 -6.62 5.26 10.09
CA ALA A 171 -5.54 4.88 11.00
C ALA A 171 -5.97 4.81 12.48
N GLY A 172 -7.17 4.33 12.77
CA GLY A 172 -7.65 4.17 14.14
C GLY A 172 -7.30 2.81 14.73
N PRO A 173 -7.40 2.64 16.06
CA PRO A 173 -7.05 1.41 16.79
C PRO A 173 -7.87 0.18 16.37
N ASN A 174 -8.93 0.36 15.57
CA ASN A 174 -9.73 -0.73 15.01
C ASN A 174 -10.31 -0.33 13.65
N PRO A 175 -9.61 -0.58 12.52
CA PRO A 175 -10.27 -0.46 11.22
C PRO A 175 -11.49 -1.36 11.21
N LYS A 176 -12.65 -0.81 10.81
CA LYS A 176 -13.90 -1.58 10.70
C LYS A 176 -13.78 -2.53 9.51
N CYS A 177 -13.13 -3.66 9.71
CA CYS A 177 -12.79 -4.61 8.66
C CYS A 177 -13.96 -5.45 8.15
N LYS A 178 -15.18 -4.92 8.21
CA LYS A 178 -16.35 -5.52 7.60
C LYS A 178 -16.22 -5.42 6.08
N ASN A 179 -16.38 -6.55 5.39
CA ASN A 179 -16.45 -6.61 3.94
C ASN A 179 -17.78 -5.96 3.51
N ASP A 180 -17.71 -5.00 2.59
CA ASP A 180 -18.91 -4.25 2.17
C ASP A 180 -19.81 -5.03 1.20
N GLY A 181 -19.37 -6.20 0.77
CA GLY A 181 -20.00 -6.97 -0.29
C GLY A 181 -19.09 -7.25 -1.47
N ASN A 182 -18.01 -6.49 -1.65
CA ASN A 182 -17.29 -6.44 -2.92
C ASN A 182 -15.86 -6.96 -2.86
N GLU A 183 -15.33 -7.32 -1.68
CA GLU A 183 -14.00 -7.91 -1.53
C GLU A 183 -14.06 -9.44 -1.69
N TYR A 184 -13.32 -9.95 -2.66
CA TYR A 184 -13.26 -11.37 -3.03
C TYR A 184 -11.80 -11.82 -3.08
N ASN A 185 -11.57 -13.11 -3.11
CA ASN A 185 -10.33 -13.71 -3.58
C ASN A 185 -10.66 -14.78 -4.64
N LYS A 186 -9.72 -15.66 -4.98
CA LYS A 186 -9.97 -16.76 -5.91
C LYS A 186 -11.07 -17.72 -5.45
N ASP A 187 -11.21 -17.91 -4.15
CA ASP A 187 -12.10 -18.90 -3.54
C ASP A 187 -13.52 -18.36 -3.32
N GLY A 188 -13.73 -17.06 -3.50
CA GLY A 188 -15.03 -16.42 -3.41
C GLY A 188 -15.00 -15.14 -2.60
N LYS A 189 -16.16 -14.78 -2.04
CA LYS A 189 -16.29 -13.59 -1.19
C LYS A 189 -15.46 -13.80 0.09
N ILE A 190 -14.65 -12.81 0.45
CA ILE A 190 -13.87 -12.86 1.69
C ILE A 190 -14.84 -12.73 2.88
N PRO A 191 -14.85 -13.67 3.84
CA PRO A 191 -15.72 -13.57 5.01
C PRO A 191 -15.31 -12.39 5.90
N ASP A 192 -16.27 -11.84 6.64
CA ASP A 192 -15.95 -10.85 7.66
C ASP A 192 -14.95 -11.42 8.67
N PRO A 193 -13.93 -10.66 9.09
CA PRO A 193 -12.99 -11.08 10.10
C PRO A 193 -13.74 -11.39 11.41
N LYS A 194 -13.25 -12.40 12.12
CA LYS A 194 -13.81 -12.77 13.43
C LYS A 194 -13.56 -11.60 14.40
N LYS A 195 -14.39 -11.45 15.45
CA LYS A 195 -14.28 -10.36 16.45
C LYS A 195 -12.88 -10.13 17.07
N ARG A 196 -11.97 -11.11 16.95
CA ARG A 196 -10.59 -11.11 17.46
C ARG A 196 -9.53 -10.90 16.38
N ASP A 197 -9.92 -10.90 15.11
CA ASP A 197 -9.09 -10.52 13.98
C ASP A 197 -9.23 -9.01 13.78
N THR A 198 -8.53 -8.24 14.60
CA THR A 198 -8.34 -6.82 14.35
C THR A 198 -7.41 -6.67 13.14
N GLY A 199 -7.71 -5.72 12.25
CA GLY A 199 -6.81 -5.36 11.16
C GLY A 199 -5.49 -4.78 11.67
N LEU A 200 -4.63 -4.38 10.75
CA LEU A 200 -3.45 -3.59 11.10
C LEU A 200 -3.90 -2.22 11.62
N VAL A 201 -3.36 -1.81 12.77
CA VAL A 201 -3.51 -0.45 13.28
C VAL A 201 -2.50 0.42 12.56
N GLY A 202 -2.96 1.13 11.54
CA GLY A 202 -2.11 2.09 10.85
C GLY A 202 -1.91 3.37 11.64
N LYS A 203 -1.10 4.28 11.10
CA LYS A 203 -0.83 5.60 11.67
C LYS A 203 -0.90 6.70 10.63
N ARG A 204 -1.12 7.92 11.10
CA ARG A 204 -1.07 9.15 10.31
C ARG A 204 0.34 9.74 10.37
N TYR A 205 0.83 10.22 9.24
CA TYR A 205 2.15 10.83 9.13
C TYR A 205 2.05 12.16 8.41
N ALA A 206 2.74 13.16 8.94
CA ALA A 206 2.92 14.45 8.29
C ALA A 206 4.08 14.38 7.31
N LEU A 207 3.87 14.93 6.12
CA LEU A 207 4.90 15.17 5.14
C LEU A 207 5.45 16.59 5.26
N ALA A 208 6.66 16.83 4.73
CA ALA A 208 7.31 18.15 4.76
C ALA A 208 6.49 19.24 4.06
N SER A 209 5.68 18.87 3.06
CA SER A 209 4.72 19.78 2.41
C SER A 209 3.52 20.19 3.28
N GLY A 210 3.32 19.56 4.44
CA GLY A 210 2.14 19.71 5.28
C GLY A 210 1.01 18.72 4.96
N GLU A 211 1.15 17.88 3.93
CA GLU A 211 0.17 16.85 3.61
C GLU A 211 0.20 15.70 4.63
N ILE A 212 -0.97 15.11 4.91
CA ILE A 212 -1.10 13.96 5.80
C ILE A 212 -1.33 12.69 4.99
N ILE A 213 -0.54 11.66 5.28
CA ILE A 213 -0.70 10.32 4.71
C ILE A 213 -1.05 9.30 5.80
N TYR A 214 -1.69 8.23 5.37
CA TYR A 214 -2.08 7.08 6.17
C TYR A 214 -1.25 5.88 5.73
N SER A 215 -0.64 5.21 6.70
CA SER A 215 0.14 4.00 6.45
C SER A 215 -0.34 2.85 7.34
N PRO A 216 -0.57 1.65 6.78
CA PRO A 216 -0.97 0.48 7.56
C PRO A 216 0.18 -0.08 8.41
N GLU A 217 1.42 0.27 8.09
CA GLU A 217 2.61 -0.17 8.81
C GLU A 217 3.45 1.06 9.24
N PRO A 218 4.21 0.99 10.34
CA PRO A 218 4.96 2.13 10.86
C PRO A 218 5.98 2.67 9.86
N LEU A 219 5.97 3.98 9.59
CA LEU A 219 6.96 4.70 8.76
C LEU A 219 8.08 5.31 9.63
N GLU A 220 9.24 5.53 9.01
CA GLU A 220 10.39 6.20 9.62
C GLU A 220 10.43 7.68 9.20
N ILE A 221 10.87 8.58 10.09
CA ILE A 221 11.16 9.97 9.70
C ILE A 221 12.29 9.95 8.68
N GLY A 222 12.10 10.67 7.59
CA GLY A 222 13.00 10.67 6.44
C GLY A 222 12.60 9.71 5.31
N ASP A 223 11.58 8.85 5.51
CA ASP A 223 11.02 8.05 4.42
C ASP A 223 10.55 8.96 3.27
N ILE A 224 10.85 8.56 2.03
CA ILE A 224 10.61 9.39 0.85
C ILE A 224 9.25 9.06 0.26
N ALA A 225 8.33 10.03 0.33
CA ALA A 225 7.01 9.92 -0.26
C ALA A 225 7.01 10.40 -1.71
N ILE A 226 6.67 9.50 -2.63
CA ILE A 226 6.45 9.81 -4.04
C ILE A 226 4.95 9.83 -4.29
N ARG A 227 4.44 11.01 -4.65
CA ARG A 227 3.03 11.26 -4.91
C ARG A 227 2.82 11.67 -6.35
N THR A 228 1.60 11.50 -6.83
CA THR A 228 1.23 11.84 -8.21
C THR A 228 -0.03 12.70 -8.20
N ALA A 229 -0.06 13.72 -9.03
CA ALA A 229 -1.26 14.51 -9.25
C ALA A 229 -1.42 14.81 -10.74
N PRO A 230 -2.65 14.92 -11.25
CA PRO A 230 -2.86 15.36 -12.62
C PRO A 230 -2.41 16.83 -12.78
N ILE A 231 -1.80 17.14 -13.91
CA ILE A 231 -1.53 18.52 -14.35
C ILE A 231 -2.85 19.16 -14.80
N ASN A 232 -3.64 18.42 -15.58
CA ASN A 232 -5.00 18.78 -15.98
C ASN A 232 -5.96 17.65 -15.55
N GLY A 233 -6.85 17.95 -14.60
CA GLY A 233 -7.81 17.00 -14.05
C GLY A 233 -8.84 16.50 -15.08
N THR A 234 -9.39 17.41 -15.90
CA THR A 234 -10.35 17.05 -16.95
C THR A 234 -9.72 16.10 -17.98
N LEU A 235 -8.51 16.42 -18.44
CA LEU A 235 -7.79 15.56 -19.37
C LEU A 235 -7.46 14.19 -18.76
N PHE A 236 -7.16 14.15 -17.47
CA PHE A 236 -6.92 12.90 -16.75
C PHE A 236 -8.19 12.04 -16.70
N GLU A 237 -9.35 12.63 -16.42
CA GLU A 237 -10.64 11.93 -16.41
C GLU A 237 -11.04 11.43 -17.79
N GLU A 238 -10.89 12.27 -18.82
CA GLU A 238 -11.18 11.92 -20.21
C GLU A 238 -10.34 10.73 -20.68
N TYR A 239 -9.03 10.78 -20.45
CA TYR A 239 -8.11 9.72 -20.83
C TYR A 239 -8.39 8.40 -20.12
N ASN A 240 -8.70 8.45 -18.82
CA ASN A 240 -9.04 7.25 -18.07
C ASN A 240 -10.39 6.67 -18.51
N SER A 241 -11.33 7.51 -18.95
CA SER A 241 -12.68 7.09 -19.37
C SER A 241 -12.75 6.63 -20.83
N ALA A 242 -11.95 7.21 -21.71
CA ALA A 242 -11.94 6.95 -23.15
C ALA A 242 -11.12 5.71 -23.55
N HIS A 243 -10.76 4.86 -22.59
CA HIS A 243 -9.96 3.66 -22.86
C HIS A 243 -10.68 2.72 -23.83
N VAL A 244 -10.27 2.76 -25.10
CA VAL A 244 -10.65 1.78 -26.10
C VAL A 244 -9.73 0.58 -25.89
N LYS A 245 -10.31 -0.56 -25.48
CA LYS A 245 -9.62 -1.85 -25.68
C LYS A 245 -9.43 -1.97 -27.19
N ARG A 246 -8.22 -1.74 -27.70
CA ARG A 246 -7.89 -2.18 -29.05
C ARG A 246 -7.92 -3.70 -29.00
N ASP A 247 -9.00 -4.27 -29.53
CA ASP A 247 -9.09 -5.70 -29.76
C ASP A 247 -7.95 -6.09 -30.72
N LEU A 248 -6.96 -6.79 -30.16
CA LEU A 248 -6.15 -7.82 -30.80
C LEU A 248 -6.02 -7.70 -32.33
N ILE A 249 -5.09 -6.87 -32.79
CA ILE A 249 -4.42 -7.09 -34.07
C ILE A 249 -2.92 -7.06 -33.79
N ASP A 250 -2.31 -8.23 -33.93
CA ASP A 250 -0.87 -8.52 -33.87
C ASP A 250 -0.18 -8.39 -32.50
N GLY A 251 -0.27 -9.47 -31.71
CA GLY A 251 0.84 -10.23 -31.13
C GLY A 251 1.98 -9.59 -30.30
N GLU A 252 2.23 -8.30 -30.42
CA GLU A 252 3.36 -7.58 -29.83
C GLU A 252 2.95 -6.19 -29.33
N GLU A 253 1.88 -6.10 -28.54
CA GLU A 253 1.75 -4.96 -27.64
C GLU A 253 2.27 -5.38 -26.26
N THR A 254 3.24 -4.63 -25.75
CA THR A 254 3.37 -4.58 -24.30
C THR A 254 2.09 -3.89 -23.81
N GLU A 255 1.39 -4.44 -22.82
CA GLU A 255 0.22 -3.84 -22.17
C GLU A 255 0.47 -2.39 -21.65
N TYR A 256 1.70 -1.90 -21.83
CA TYR A 256 2.32 -0.71 -21.29
C TYR A 256 2.48 0.44 -22.31
N ASP A 257 2.57 0.17 -23.62
CA ASP A 257 2.86 1.22 -24.63
C ASP A 257 1.67 2.15 -24.89
N GLN A 258 0.44 1.65 -24.72
CA GLN A 258 -0.79 2.43 -24.92
C GLN A 258 -1.02 3.55 -23.88
N TYR A 259 -0.13 3.73 -22.90
CA TYR A 259 -0.25 4.76 -21.87
C TYR A 259 0.76 5.88 -21.98
N GLU A 260 1.74 5.79 -22.90
CA GLU A 260 2.88 6.72 -22.95
C GLU A 260 2.43 8.18 -23.14
N TYR A 261 1.41 8.42 -23.96
CA TYR A 261 0.85 9.76 -24.17
C TYR A 261 0.15 10.36 -22.93
N MET A 262 -0.36 9.53 -22.03
CA MET A 262 -1.04 9.97 -20.81
C MET A 262 -0.05 10.32 -19.69
N MET A 263 1.19 9.81 -19.76
CA MET A 263 2.21 10.02 -18.72
C MET A 263 2.62 11.48 -18.58
N HIS A 264 2.49 12.28 -19.65
CA HIS A 264 2.80 13.70 -19.62
C HIS A 264 1.80 14.54 -18.81
N ASN A 265 0.60 14.02 -18.54
CA ASN A 265 -0.41 14.73 -17.75
C ASN A 265 -0.32 14.46 -16.24
N LEU A 266 0.71 13.74 -15.78
CA LEU A 266 0.96 13.51 -14.35
C LEU A 266 2.20 14.31 -13.91
N LYS A 267 2.03 15.10 -12.84
CA LYS A 267 3.14 15.67 -12.07
C LYS A 267 3.51 14.71 -10.94
N THR A 268 4.80 14.57 -10.71
CA THR A 268 5.35 13.83 -9.57
C THR A 268 5.75 14.81 -8.50
N ILE A 269 5.43 14.49 -7.25
CA ILE A 269 5.80 15.27 -6.09
C ILE A 269 6.64 14.35 -5.20
N ARG A 270 7.91 14.71 -5.02
CA ARG A 270 8.79 14.11 -4.01
C ARG A 270 8.60 14.86 -2.71
N ASP A 271 8.40 14.12 -1.64
CA ASP A 271 8.15 14.63 -0.31
C ASP A 271 8.84 13.71 0.72
N GLU A 272 8.77 14.09 1.99
CA GLU A 272 9.47 13.38 3.07
C GLU A 272 8.61 13.31 4.32
N VAL A 273 8.62 12.16 5.00
CA VAL A 273 7.95 11.98 6.29
C VAL A 273 8.70 12.77 7.35
N VAL A 274 8.03 13.72 8.00
CA VAL A 274 8.63 14.59 9.04
C VAL A 274 8.13 14.28 10.45
N GLY A 275 7.05 13.52 10.60
CA GLY A 275 6.55 13.14 11.91
C GLY A 275 5.30 12.27 11.87
N VAL A 276 4.98 11.70 13.03
CA VAL A 276 3.70 11.03 13.30
C VAL A 276 2.69 12.10 13.70
N VAL A 277 1.47 12.02 13.17
CA VAL A 277 0.35 12.86 13.62
C VAL A 277 -0.39 12.08 14.71
N PRO A 278 -0.59 12.64 15.92
CA PRO A 278 -1.40 12.02 16.96
C PRO A 278 -2.83 11.77 16.47
N ASP A 279 -3.45 10.70 16.96
CA ASP A 279 -4.88 10.51 16.74
C ASP A 279 -5.64 11.52 17.62
N ASP A 280 -6.75 12.06 17.12
CA ASP A 280 -7.50 13.12 17.81
C ASP A 280 -8.06 12.66 19.19
N ASP A 281 -8.08 11.33 19.45
CA ASP A 281 -8.48 10.73 20.73
C ASP A 281 -7.40 10.86 21.84
N ASP A 282 -6.14 11.19 21.50
CA ASP A 282 -5.05 11.41 22.48
C ASP A 282 -4.98 12.86 22.98
N ALA A 283 -5.80 13.77 22.44
CA ALA A 283 -5.80 15.18 22.83
C ALA A 283 -6.51 15.47 24.17
N ASP A 284 -7.26 14.50 24.70
CA ASP A 284 -8.08 14.66 25.90
C ASP A 284 -7.42 14.13 27.20
N GLU A 285 -6.21 13.54 27.15
CA GLU A 285 -5.49 13.05 28.35
C GLU A 285 -4.43 14.01 28.92
N VAL A 286 -4.43 15.28 28.51
CA VAL A 286 -3.50 16.30 29.05
C VAL A 286 -4.26 17.47 29.67
N TYR A 287 -5.00 17.23 30.76
CA TYR A 287 -5.36 18.25 31.76
C TYR A 287 -5.48 17.65 33.16
#